data_AF-A0A7V9VCJ3-F1
#
_entry.id   AF-A0A7V9VCJ3-F1
#
_cell.length_a   1.000
_cell.length_b   1.000
_cell.length_c   1.000
_cell.angle_alpha   90.00
_cell.angle_beta   90.00
_cell.angle_gamma   90.00
#
_symmetry.space_group_name_H-M   'P 1'
#
loop_
_entity.id
_entity.type
_entity.pdbx_description
1 polymer ?
#
loop_
_entity_poly.entity_id
_entity_poly.type
_entity_poly.pdbx_seq_one_letter_code
_entity_poly.pdbx_strand_id
1 'polypeptide(L)'
;MSFVSAVVLPGVTSDRRGRLTLDPVVVLDVEATGMDPKRHEIIEVAMALVSRGRVLERFSTLVRPRQRLSLDISRLTGLSPDELAGAPAFASISTDVKRFIGTRTVVGHSVQMDLAMLRGAGLAIDNPWVDTFHLATVMLHDLPHYALGAVAAALGVAGTSTHRATEDVTTTGSVFHGLIERVEALDTLTLGQLATYAAQAGWPSAGVFAAVVGQGGAGPLFDTPGGNDRQGPHELRFLTARDRPEPLRPTNSKGTVKRAEVDAALSPAGAISEAVPGYEDRPQQRQMARAVTAAFNEGKNLVVEAGTGTGKSLAYLLPAVMHAVEHGEAVVVSTNTLALQDQLFQKDVPLLRQALASDPRFAGFEAALLKGRTNYLCLRRWFATRSQPALDPSEAGMRGKVTLWLNQTESGDRAELRLDGEEESHWRPISAEEHACVASRCVYQQRNQCFLFRARREAESAHIVIANHALVLSDAMAGSHVLPEYRRLVVDEAHHLEDQATKQFGFSLDERAFVDAIDAALRLEGTVMVGALPMAADYLRLNVRSETGKRRAEAAEARLRGRQATITEGRRHITRLFNLLDGVIDAGDARGGRSVRV
;
A
#
# COMPACT_ATOMS: atom_id res chain seq x y z
N MET A 1 27.64 8.69 -13.27
CA MET A 1 27.58 7.25 -12.91
C MET A 1 28.69 6.96 -11.92
N SER A 2 28.47 7.32 -10.66
CA SER A 2 29.31 6.84 -9.55
C SER A 2 28.44 5.81 -8.83
N PHE A 3 28.81 4.54 -8.89
CA PHE A 3 28.11 3.51 -8.12
C PHE A 3 28.23 3.90 -6.65
N VAL A 4 27.12 4.26 -6.01
CA VAL A 4 27.05 4.22 -4.55
C VAL A 4 27.42 2.80 -4.17
N SER A 5 28.45 2.65 -3.32
CA SER A 5 28.98 1.37 -2.89
C SER A 5 27.87 0.61 -2.15
N ALA A 6 27.07 -0.15 -2.90
CA ALA A 6 26.10 -1.07 -2.33
C ALA A 6 26.92 -2.04 -1.49
N VAL A 7 26.59 -2.16 -0.20
CA VAL A 7 27.18 -3.16 0.68
C VAL A 7 26.87 -4.52 0.04
N VAL A 8 27.84 -5.09 -0.66
CA VAL A 8 27.77 -6.48 -1.13
C VAL A 8 27.63 -7.29 0.14
N LEU A 9 26.50 -7.96 0.33
CA LEU A 9 26.34 -8.90 1.44
C LEU A 9 27.45 -9.95 1.30
N PRO A 10 28.41 -10.03 2.25
CA PRO A 10 29.43 -11.05 2.21
C PRO A 10 28.75 -12.40 2.30
N GLY A 11 29.10 -13.31 1.39
CA GLY A 11 28.72 -14.72 1.50
C GLY A 11 27.48 -15.17 0.73
N VAL A 12 27.03 -14.48 -0.31
CA VAL A 12 26.10 -15.13 -1.26
C VAL A 12 26.94 -15.95 -2.24
N THR A 13 26.85 -17.27 -2.16
CA THR A 13 27.54 -18.20 -3.07
C THR A 13 26.52 -18.95 -3.95
N SER A 14 26.97 -19.54 -5.05
CA SER A 14 26.14 -20.42 -5.88
C SER A 14 26.65 -21.86 -5.69
N ASP A 15 25.76 -22.80 -5.39
CA ASP A 15 26.15 -24.21 -5.31
C ASP A 15 26.41 -24.81 -6.70
N ARG A 16 27.00 -26.01 -6.75
CA ARG A 16 27.36 -26.69 -8.02
C ARG A 16 26.18 -26.98 -8.97
N ARG A 17 24.93 -26.75 -8.53
CA ARG A 17 23.69 -26.91 -9.31
C ARG A 17 23.06 -25.57 -9.68
N GLY A 18 23.74 -24.45 -9.43
CA GLY A 18 23.23 -23.11 -9.72
C GLY A 18 22.17 -22.63 -8.72
N ARG A 19 21.97 -23.33 -7.59
CA ARG A 19 21.08 -22.85 -6.53
C ARG A 19 21.82 -21.90 -5.62
N LEU A 20 21.15 -20.80 -5.29
CA LEU A 20 21.66 -19.77 -4.42
C LEU A 20 21.88 -20.34 -3.01
N THR A 21 23.08 -20.12 -2.48
CA THR A 21 23.44 -20.40 -1.10
C THR A 21 23.78 -19.08 -0.43
N LEU A 22 22.85 -18.59 0.39
CA LEU A 22 23.24 -17.68 1.45
C LEU A 22 24.18 -18.43 2.39
N ASP A 23 25.39 -17.91 2.57
CA ASP A 23 26.26 -18.31 3.65
C ASP A 23 25.49 -18.23 4.97
N PRO A 24 25.85 -19.06 5.97
CA PRO A 24 25.20 -19.01 7.26
C PRO A 24 25.15 -17.58 7.81
N VAL A 25 23.94 -17.09 8.09
CA VAL A 25 23.69 -15.78 8.69
C VAL A 25 23.50 -15.93 10.19
N VAL A 26 23.75 -14.86 10.95
CA VAL A 26 23.45 -14.83 12.37
C VAL A 26 22.15 -14.07 12.56
N VAL A 27 21.11 -14.79 12.97
CA VAL A 27 19.85 -14.16 13.37
C VAL A 27 20.01 -13.69 14.82
N LEU A 28 19.60 -12.45 15.10
CA LEU A 28 19.75 -11.77 16.38
C LEU A 28 18.39 -11.24 16.84
N ASP A 29 18.12 -11.41 18.13
CA ASP A 29 16.99 -10.79 18.83
C ASP A 29 17.43 -10.42 20.26
N VAL A 30 17.04 -9.24 20.72
CA VAL A 30 17.42 -8.67 22.02
C VAL A 30 16.19 -8.17 22.75
N GLU A 31 15.94 -8.73 23.94
CA GLU A 31 14.93 -8.17 24.85
C GLU A 31 15.57 -7.12 25.76
N ALA A 32 14.79 -6.08 26.05
CA ALA A 32 15.25 -4.95 26.84
C ALA A 32 14.18 -4.48 27.84
N THR A 33 14.60 -3.70 28.83
CA THR A 33 13.69 -3.03 29.77
C THR A 33 12.84 -1.93 29.11
N GLY A 34 13.04 -1.67 27.82
CA GLY A 34 12.33 -0.69 26.98
C GLY A 34 13.13 -0.37 25.70
N MET A 35 12.67 0.60 24.92
CA MET A 35 13.12 0.83 23.52
C MET A 35 14.13 1.98 23.35
N ASP A 36 14.55 2.65 24.43
CA ASP A 36 15.55 3.74 24.36
C ASP A 36 16.92 3.22 24.83
N PRO A 37 17.90 3.03 23.93
CA PRO A 37 19.24 2.53 24.27
C PRO A 37 20.03 3.38 25.26
N LYS A 38 19.63 4.63 25.51
CA LYS A 38 20.28 5.51 26.50
C LYS A 38 19.73 5.31 27.91
N ARG A 39 18.52 4.77 28.03
CA ARG A 39 17.78 4.65 29.30
C ARG A 39 17.52 3.19 29.69
N HIS A 40 17.40 2.31 28.71
CA HIS A 40 17.02 0.92 28.90
C HIS A 40 18.22 0.00 28.77
N GLU A 41 18.09 -1.17 29.37
CA GLU A 41 19.15 -2.17 29.47
C GLU A 41 18.68 -3.47 28.86
N ILE A 42 19.61 -4.20 28.26
CA ILE A 42 19.39 -5.53 27.71
C ILE A 42 19.10 -6.51 28.85
N ILE A 43 18.11 -7.38 28.67
CA ILE A 43 17.70 -8.42 29.63
C ILE A 43 17.78 -9.84 29.06
N GLU A 44 17.76 -10.02 27.74
CA GLU A 44 18.04 -11.29 27.06
C GLU A 44 18.74 -11.00 25.72
N VAL A 45 19.69 -11.85 25.35
CA VAL A 45 20.28 -11.86 24.01
C VAL A 45 20.12 -13.27 23.47
N ALA A 46 19.42 -13.41 22.35
CA ALA A 46 19.33 -14.67 21.61
C ALA A 46 19.92 -14.51 20.21
N MET A 47 20.63 -15.54 19.76
CA MET A 47 21.17 -15.62 18.43
C MET A 47 21.10 -17.05 17.89
N ALA A 48 20.96 -17.19 16.59
CA ALA A 48 21.09 -18.46 15.90
C ALA A 48 21.91 -18.32 14.63
N LEU A 49 22.80 -19.27 14.40
CA LEU A 49 23.45 -19.45 13.12
C LEU A 49 22.48 -20.21 12.22
N VAL A 50 22.02 -19.58 11.14
CA VAL A 50 21.00 -20.14 10.25
C VAL A 50 21.54 -20.28 8.84
N SER A 51 21.32 -21.43 8.23
CA SER A 51 21.62 -21.67 6.81
C SER A 51 20.44 -22.39 6.15
N ARG A 52 19.93 -21.85 5.03
CA ARG A 52 18.79 -22.41 4.28
C ARG A 52 17.58 -22.74 5.18
N GLY A 53 17.21 -21.80 6.05
CA GLY A 53 16.11 -21.96 7.00
C GLY A 53 16.37 -22.95 8.16
N ARG A 54 17.55 -23.58 8.23
CA ARG A 54 17.91 -24.52 9.30
C ARG A 54 18.83 -23.85 10.32
N VAL A 55 18.49 -24.01 11.59
CA VAL A 55 19.34 -23.58 12.71
C VAL A 55 20.49 -24.57 12.87
N LEU A 56 21.72 -24.09 12.72
CA LEU A 56 22.96 -24.85 12.90
C LEU A 56 23.49 -24.78 14.33
N GLU A 57 23.38 -23.60 14.94
CA GLU A 57 23.87 -23.31 16.29
C GLU A 57 22.96 -22.28 16.95
N ARG A 58 22.82 -22.34 18.28
CA ARG A 58 22.06 -21.37 19.08
C ARG A 58 22.92 -20.84 20.21
N PHE A 59 22.75 -19.56 20.50
CA PHE A 59 23.26 -18.90 21.69
C PHE A 59 22.10 -18.14 22.32
N SER A 60 21.88 -18.32 23.62
CA SER A 60 20.92 -17.49 24.36
C SER A 60 21.44 -17.30 25.78
N THR A 61 21.30 -16.08 26.29
CA THR A 61 21.66 -15.74 27.67
C THR A 61 20.75 -14.64 28.20
N LEU A 62 20.31 -14.81 29.44
CA LEU A 62 19.74 -13.71 30.21
C LEU A 62 20.85 -12.73 30.59
N VAL A 63 20.46 -11.48 30.84
CA VAL A 63 21.34 -10.38 31.22
C VAL A 63 20.75 -9.67 32.43
N ARG A 64 21.55 -9.48 33.47
CA ARG A 64 21.10 -8.79 34.68
C ARG A 64 21.06 -7.27 34.45
N PRO A 65 19.87 -6.63 34.47
CA PRO A 65 19.77 -5.17 34.41
C PRO A 65 20.16 -4.54 35.75
N ARG A 66 20.55 -3.26 35.74
CA ARG A 66 20.73 -2.48 36.97
C ARG A 66 19.40 -1.90 37.45
N GLN A 67 18.51 -1.57 36.53
CA GLN A 67 17.18 -1.08 36.85
C GLN A 67 16.19 -2.20 37.17
N ARG A 68 15.12 -1.86 37.90
CA ARG A 68 14.02 -2.79 38.17
C ARG A 68 13.20 -3.01 36.89
N LEU A 69 12.87 -4.26 36.63
CA LEU A 69 11.98 -4.63 35.53
C LEU A 69 10.55 -4.16 35.84
N SER A 70 9.90 -3.50 34.89
CA SER A 70 8.49 -3.12 35.03
C SER A 70 7.58 -4.35 34.85
N LEU A 71 6.37 -4.27 35.40
CA LEU A 71 5.37 -5.35 35.23
C LEU A 71 4.96 -5.55 33.78
N ASP A 72 4.92 -4.47 32.98
CA ASP A 72 4.54 -4.55 31.58
C ASP A 72 5.58 -5.31 30.75
N ILE A 73 6.88 -5.04 30.97
CA ILE A 73 7.95 -5.79 30.31
C ILE A 73 7.98 -7.24 30.79
N SER A 74 7.78 -7.48 32.09
CA SER A 74 7.72 -8.85 32.64
C SER A 74 6.58 -9.65 32.00
N ARG A 75 5.44 -9.02 31.73
CA ARG A 75 4.30 -9.65 31.03
C ARG A 75 4.57 -9.88 29.55
N LEU A 76 5.28 -8.94 28.90
CA LEU A 76 5.61 -9.02 27.49
C LEU A 76 6.61 -10.15 27.22
N THR A 77 7.72 -10.20 27.99
CA THR A 77 8.83 -11.15 27.76
C THR A 77 8.68 -12.45 28.55
N GLY A 78 7.78 -12.49 29.52
CA GLY A 78 7.63 -13.63 30.43
C GLY A 78 8.79 -13.82 31.41
N LEU A 79 9.71 -12.85 31.53
CA LEU A 79 10.86 -12.91 32.44
C LEU A 79 10.53 -12.31 33.81
N SER A 80 10.91 -13.02 34.88
CA SER A 80 10.79 -12.51 36.25
C SER A 80 12.06 -11.80 36.74
N PRO A 81 11.95 -10.84 37.67
CA PRO A 81 13.12 -10.20 38.30
C PRO A 81 14.09 -11.20 38.96
N ASP A 82 13.57 -12.30 39.50
CA ASP A 82 14.37 -13.31 40.20
C ASP A 82 15.24 -14.12 39.23
N GLU A 83 14.72 -14.43 38.03
CA GLU A 83 15.50 -15.07 36.96
C GLU A 83 16.65 -14.17 36.47
N LEU A 84 16.41 -12.85 36.39
CA LEU A 84 17.42 -11.88 35.97
C LEU A 84 18.47 -11.59 37.05
N ALA A 85 18.15 -11.76 38.34
CA ALA A 85 19.07 -11.47 39.44
C ALA A 85 20.32 -12.37 39.43
N GLY A 86 20.16 -13.62 38.99
CA GLY A 86 21.23 -14.61 38.83
C GLY A 86 22.00 -14.51 37.51
N ALA A 87 21.54 -13.70 36.57
CA ALA A 87 22.13 -13.59 35.23
C ALA A 87 23.47 -12.81 35.22
N PRO A 88 24.35 -13.06 34.23
CA PRO A 88 25.57 -12.29 34.04
C PRO A 88 25.27 -10.83 33.67
N ALA A 89 26.22 -9.92 33.95
CA ALA A 89 26.17 -8.56 33.43
C ALA A 89 26.54 -8.55 31.93
N PHE A 90 25.94 -7.66 31.13
CA PHE A 90 26.20 -7.61 29.68
C PHE A 90 27.71 -7.54 29.33
N ALA A 91 28.47 -6.76 30.09
CA ALA A 91 29.91 -6.62 29.89
C ALA A 91 30.66 -7.97 29.87
N SER A 92 30.21 -8.94 30.69
CA SER A 92 30.82 -10.26 30.79
C SER A 92 30.52 -11.19 29.60
N ILE A 93 29.38 -11.00 28.91
CA ILE A 93 28.99 -11.81 27.74
C ILE A 93 29.33 -11.14 26.40
N SER A 94 29.69 -9.86 26.41
CA SER A 94 29.92 -9.04 25.21
C SER A 94 30.93 -9.66 24.23
N THR A 95 31.97 -10.32 24.76
CA THR A 95 33.01 -10.99 23.96
C THR A 95 32.47 -12.26 23.31
N ASP A 96 31.61 -13.02 23.99
CA ASP A 96 30.98 -14.22 23.44
C ASP A 96 29.95 -13.86 22.37
N VAL A 97 29.17 -12.79 22.58
CA VAL A 97 28.25 -12.25 21.57
C VAL A 97 29.02 -11.88 20.29
N LYS A 98 30.11 -11.12 20.42
CA LYS A 98 30.95 -10.73 19.27
C LYS A 98 31.59 -11.94 18.58
N ARG A 99 32.02 -12.96 19.34
CA ARG A 99 32.60 -14.20 18.81
C ARG A 99 31.58 -15.00 18.00
N PHE A 100 30.36 -15.13 18.50
CA PHE A 100 29.28 -15.85 17.82
C PHE A 100 28.93 -15.19 16.48
N ILE A 101 28.76 -13.85 16.47
CA ILE A 101 28.50 -13.07 15.26
C ILE A 101 29.65 -13.21 14.24
N GLY A 102 30.89 -13.06 14.70
CA GLY A 102 32.07 -13.11 13.82
C GLY A 102 31.99 -12.05 12.72
N THR A 103 32.26 -12.45 11.47
CA THR A 103 32.19 -11.57 10.28
C THR A 103 30.89 -11.76 9.48
N ARG A 104 29.91 -12.49 10.02
CA ARG A 104 28.70 -12.88 9.30
C ARG A 104 27.69 -11.73 9.25
N THR A 105 26.83 -11.77 8.24
CA THR A 105 25.67 -10.88 8.15
C THR A 105 24.72 -11.13 9.31
N VAL A 106 24.26 -10.06 9.95
CA VAL A 106 23.27 -10.10 11.03
C VAL A 106 21.88 -9.94 10.45
N VAL A 107 20.94 -10.78 10.87
CA VAL A 107 19.55 -10.73 10.43
C VAL A 107 18.65 -10.56 11.65
N GLY A 108 17.64 -9.72 11.57
CA GLY A 108 16.66 -9.59 12.63
C GLY A 108 15.34 -9.06 12.10
N HIS A 109 14.35 -8.91 12.98
CA HIS A 109 13.07 -8.30 12.66
C HIS A 109 12.97 -6.96 13.39
N SER A 110 13.08 -5.85 12.65
CA SER A 110 13.40 -4.52 13.22
C SER A 110 14.79 -4.43 13.85
N VAL A 111 15.78 -5.14 13.25
CA VAL A 111 17.13 -5.38 13.80
C VAL A 111 17.93 -4.13 14.19
N GLN A 112 17.56 -2.97 13.64
CA GLN A 112 18.18 -1.69 14.01
C GLN A 112 18.02 -1.39 15.51
N MET A 113 16.89 -1.77 16.11
CA MET A 113 16.65 -1.61 17.54
C MET A 113 17.62 -2.46 18.35
N ASP A 114 17.77 -3.75 18.01
CA ASP A 114 18.71 -4.67 18.66
C ASP A 114 20.14 -4.16 18.58
N LEU A 115 20.58 -3.73 17.40
CA LEU A 115 21.91 -3.17 17.17
C LEU A 115 22.12 -1.87 17.96
N ALA A 116 21.09 -1.04 18.10
CA ALA A 116 21.16 0.17 18.89
C ALA A 116 21.27 -0.14 20.39
N MET A 117 20.52 -1.13 20.89
CA MET A 117 20.62 -1.61 22.27
C MET A 117 22.00 -2.18 22.58
N LEU A 118 22.55 -3.04 21.71
CA LEU A 118 23.91 -3.58 21.84
C LEU A 118 24.96 -2.45 21.88
N ARG A 119 24.81 -1.45 21.01
CA ARG A 119 25.70 -0.27 21.00
C ARG A 119 25.58 0.53 22.29
N GLY A 120 24.37 0.74 22.80
CA GLY A 120 24.12 1.40 24.09
C GLY A 120 24.74 0.65 25.28
N ALA A 121 24.81 -0.67 25.19
CA ALA A 121 25.45 -1.54 26.17
C ALA A 121 26.99 -1.66 25.97
N GLY A 122 27.57 -0.95 25.00
CA GLY A 122 29.01 -0.88 24.76
C GLY A 122 29.56 -1.85 23.72
N LEU A 123 28.70 -2.54 22.96
CA LEU A 123 29.09 -3.46 21.89
C LEU A 123 28.65 -2.91 20.51
N ALA A 124 29.59 -2.33 19.77
CA ALA A 124 29.36 -1.98 18.36
C ALA A 124 29.47 -3.21 17.46
N ILE A 125 28.44 -3.45 16.65
CA ILE A 125 28.41 -4.46 15.60
C ILE A 125 28.42 -3.72 14.26
N ASP A 126 29.54 -3.79 13.56
CA ASP A 126 29.76 -3.11 12.27
C ASP A 126 29.50 -4.05 11.06
N ASN A 127 28.99 -5.25 11.35
CA ASN A 127 28.63 -6.24 10.35
C ASN A 127 27.51 -5.72 9.43
N PRO A 128 27.48 -6.17 8.17
CA PRO A 128 26.30 -6.01 7.32
C PRO A 128 25.08 -6.62 8.00
N TRP A 129 23.93 -5.98 7.83
CA TRP A 129 22.69 -6.47 8.43
C TRP A 129 21.52 -6.41 7.47
N VAL A 130 20.54 -7.28 7.68
CA VAL A 130 19.29 -7.33 6.93
C VAL A 130 18.12 -7.31 7.90
N ASP A 131 17.19 -6.39 7.66
CA ASP A 131 15.95 -6.31 8.41
C ASP A 131 14.82 -7.03 7.67
N THR A 132 14.33 -8.11 8.26
CA THR A 132 13.21 -8.89 7.72
C THR A 132 11.89 -8.13 7.76
N PHE A 133 11.70 -7.18 8.67
CA PHE A 133 10.51 -6.31 8.68
C PHE A 133 10.48 -5.47 7.41
N HIS A 134 11.57 -4.74 7.12
CA HIS A 134 11.70 -3.94 5.91
C HIS A 134 11.61 -4.82 4.65
N LEU A 135 12.30 -5.96 4.61
CA LEU A 135 12.21 -6.86 3.46
C LEU A 135 10.78 -7.39 3.25
N ALA A 136 10.04 -7.64 4.33
CA ALA A 136 8.63 -8.02 4.25
C ALA A 136 7.76 -6.88 3.71
N THR A 137 7.94 -5.62 4.11
CA THR A 137 7.14 -4.50 3.56
C THR A 137 7.33 -4.30 2.05
N VAL A 138 8.46 -4.76 1.52
CA VAL A 138 8.75 -4.73 0.07
C VAL A 138 8.18 -5.96 -0.63
N MET A 139 8.37 -7.16 -0.07
CA MET A 139 8.01 -8.43 -0.73
C MET A 139 6.56 -8.88 -0.49
N LEU A 140 5.92 -8.39 0.56
CA LEU A 140 4.59 -8.80 1.04
C LEU A 140 3.67 -7.58 1.20
N HIS A 141 3.47 -6.87 0.08
CA HIS A 141 2.89 -5.52 0.06
C HIS A 141 1.45 -5.41 0.61
N ASP A 142 0.69 -6.50 0.59
CA ASP A 142 -0.74 -6.56 0.91
C ASP A 142 -1.04 -6.96 2.37
N LEU A 143 -0.01 -7.15 3.21
CA LEU A 143 -0.24 -7.53 4.61
C LEU A 143 -0.83 -6.38 5.45
N PRO A 144 -1.81 -6.68 6.33
CA PRO A 144 -2.44 -5.67 7.18
C PRO A 144 -1.47 -5.11 8.23
N HIS A 145 -0.56 -5.96 8.71
CA HIS A 145 0.53 -5.59 9.62
C HIS A 145 1.71 -6.54 9.44
N TYR A 146 2.88 -6.08 9.86
CA TYR A 146 4.17 -6.73 9.55
C TYR A 146 4.89 -7.22 10.81
N ALA A 147 4.17 -7.38 11.93
CA ALA A 147 4.71 -8.08 13.09
C ALA A 147 5.19 -9.49 12.69
N LEU A 148 6.24 -9.99 13.34
CA LEU A 148 6.91 -11.24 12.98
C LEU A 148 5.94 -12.41 12.77
N GLY A 149 4.98 -12.60 13.67
CA GLY A 149 3.97 -13.66 13.56
C GLY A 149 3.07 -13.54 12.33
N ALA A 150 2.72 -12.32 11.91
CA ALA A 150 1.90 -12.09 10.72
C ALA A 150 2.66 -12.39 9.43
N VAL A 151 3.93 -11.97 9.38
CA VAL A 151 4.82 -12.25 8.25
C VAL A 151 5.09 -13.76 8.16
N ALA A 152 5.32 -14.43 9.29
CA ALA A 152 5.49 -15.88 9.34
C ALA A 152 4.26 -16.63 8.83
N ALA A 153 3.06 -16.23 9.27
CA ALA A 153 1.80 -16.80 8.80
C ALA A 153 1.62 -16.63 7.28
N ALA A 154 1.91 -15.44 6.74
CA ALA A 154 1.85 -15.15 5.30
C ALA A 154 2.88 -15.92 4.45
N LEU A 155 3.92 -16.45 5.08
CA LEU A 155 4.93 -17.30 4.46
C LEU A 155 4.65 -18.80 4.66
N GLY A 156 3.61 -19.16 5.40
CA GLY A 156 3.34 -20.56 5.76
C GLY A 156 4.39 -21.16 6.70
N VAL A 157 5.12 -20.32 7.44
CA VAL A 157 6.15 -20.76 8.40
C VAL A 157 5.47 -21.21 9.70
N ALA A 158 5.74 -22.45 10.12
CA ALA A 158 5.27 -22.97 11.39
C ALA A 158 6.05 -22.33 12.56
N GLY A 159 5.42 -21.39 13.26
CA GLY A 159 5.95 -20.76 14.47
C GLY A 159 4.99 -19.71 15.01
N THR A 160 4.79 -19.70 16.33
CA THR A 160 4.12 -18.59 17.03
C THR A 160 5.20 -17.63 17.50
N SER A 161 5.07 -16.33 17.20
CA SER A 161 5.89 -15.31 17.89
C SER A 161 5.37 -15.18 19.31
N THR A 162 6.26 -15.31 20.29
CA THR A 162 5.92 -15.39 21.72
C THR A 162 6.57 -14.29 22.55
N HIS A 163 7.26 -13.33 21.92
CA HIS A 163 8.09 -12.33 22.60
C HIS A 163 9.13 -12.98 23.52
N ARG A 164 9.68 -14.09 23.04
CA ARG A 164 10.78 -14.82 23.66
C ARG A 164 11.89 -14.88 22.62
N ALA A 165 12.99 -14.20 22.90
CA ALA A 165 14.08 -14.04 21.95
C ALA A 165 14.56 -15.37 21.34
N THR A 166 14.60 -16.43 22.13
CA THR A 166 15.02 -17.77 21.66
C THR A 166 14.08 -18.38 20.60
N GLU A 167 12.77 -18.15 20.72
CA GLU A 167 11.77 -18.62 19.75
C GLU A 167 11.72 -17.68 18.54
N ASP A 168 11.74 -16.37 18.77
CA ASP A 168 11.66 -15.34 17.74
C ASP A 168 12.87 -15.36 16.79
N VAL A 169 14.07 -15.71 17.27
CA VAL A 169 15.25 -15.95 16.41
C VAL A 169 15.03 -17.11 15.42
N THR A 170 14.33 -18.17 15.84
CA THR A 170 14.03 -19.32 14.95
C THR A 170 13.03 -18.93 13.88
N THR A 171 11.97 -18.24 14.31
CA THR A 171 10.90 -17.73 13.43
C THR A 171 11.48 -16.73 12.43
N THR A 172 12.31 -15.79 12.89
CA THR A 172 12.99 -14.78 12.05
C THR A 172 13.90 -15.42 11.02
N GLY A 173 14.67 -16.46 11.37
CA GLY A 173 15.49 -17.19 10.41
C GLY A 173 14.68 -17.89 9.31
N SER A 174 13.52 -18.42 9.67
CA SER A 174 12.60 -19.06 8.72
C SER A 174 11.89 -18.03 7.83
N VAL A 175 11.46 -16.90 8.41
CA VAL A 175 10.90 -15.75 7.68
C VAL A 175 11.91 -15.20 6.68
N PHE A 176 13.16 -14.97 7.12
CA PHE A 176 14.23 -14.51 6.24
C PHE A 176 14.41 -15.45 5.06
N HIS A 177 14.46 -16.76 5.30
CA HIS A 177 14.60 -17.74 4.22
C HIS A 177 13.43 -17.68 3.23
N GLY A 178 12.18 -17.65 3.70
CA GLY A 178 11.02 -17.58 2.82
C GLY A 178 10.91 -16.25 2.04
N LEU A 179 11.37 -15.13 2.63
CA LEU A 179 11.48 -13.86 1.90
C LEU A 179 12.53 -13.94 0.79
N ILE A 180 13.67 -14.59 1.05
CA ILE A 180 14.72 -14.80 0.06
C ILE A 180 14.20 -15.67 -1.08
N GLU A 181 13.53 -16.79 -0.80
CA GLU A 181 12.92 -17.63 -1.85
C GLU A 181 12.00 -16.84 -2.78
N ARG A 182 11.26 -15.86 -2.25
CA ARG A 182 10.45 -14.94 -3.08
C ARG A 182 11.29 -14.00 -3.93
N VAL A 183 12.41 -13.49 -3.41
CA VAL A 183 13.36 -12.66 -4.19
C VAL A 183 13.97 -13.48 -5.32
N GLU A 184 14.36 -14.72 -5.04
CA GLU A 184 14.95 -15.64 -6.03
C GLU A 184 13.96 -16.06 -7.11
N ALA A 185 12.65 -16.00 -6.83
CA ALA A 185 11.59 -16.29 -7.77
C ALA A 185 11.28 -15.13 -8.74
N LEU A 186 11.85 -13.93 -8.51
CA LEU A 186 11.65 -12.78 -9.40
C LEU A 186 12.39 -12.97 -10.72
N ASP A 187 11.80 -12.46 -11.81
CA ASP A 187 12.49 -12.40 -13.09
C ASP A 187 13.67 -11.40 -13.07
N THR A 188 14.68 -11.66 -13.91
CA THR A 188 15.93 -10.88 -13.94
C THR A 188 15.71 -9.39 -14.18
N LEU A 189 14.70 -9.00 -14.99
CA LEU A 189 14.42 -7.60 -15.29
C LEU A 189 13.82 -6.90 -14.08
N THR A 190 12.80 -7.50 -13.46
CA THR A 190 12.16 -6.98 -12.24
C THR A 190 13.17 -6.89 -11.10
N LEU A 191 13.98 -7.93 -10.90
CA LEU A 191 15.01 -7.95 -9.86
C LEU A 191 16.10 -6.90 -10.10
N GLY A 192 16.55 -6.72 -11.35
CA GLY A 192 17.52 -5.68 -11.70
C GLY A 192 17.01 -4.26 -11.44
N GLN A 193 15.74 -4.01 -11.75
CA GLN A 193 15.08 -2.74 -11.45
C GLN A 193 14.94 -2.52 -9.94
N LEU A 194 14.47 -3.54 -9.22
CA LEU A 194 14.34 -3.49 -7.77
C LEU A 194 15.68 -3.22 -7.08
N ALA A 195 16.76 -3.88 -7.51
CA ALA A 195 18.10 -3.64 -6.97
C ALA A 195 18.56 -2.19 -7.20
N THR A 196 18.23 -1.62 -8.36
CA THR A 196 18.54 -0.22 -8.68
C THR A 196 17.77 0.74 -7.76
N TYR A 197 16.46 0.53 -7.60
CA TYR A 197 15.63 1.35 -6.73
C TYR A 197 16.00 1.20 -5.25
N ALA A 198 16.25 -0.02 -4.80
CA ALA A 198 16.70 -0.28 -3.44
C ALA A 198 18.01 0.45 -3.09
N ALA A 199 18.97 0.48 -4.03
CA ALA A 199 20.22 1.21 -3.85
C ALA A 199 20.00 2.73 -3.81
N GLN A 200 19.14 3.28 -4.68
CA GLN A 200 18.80 4.71 -4.69
C GLN A 200 18.02 5.12 -3.43
N ALA A 201 17.16 4.25 -2.92
CA ALA A 201 16.40 4.43 -1.70
C ALA A 201 17.26 4.31 -0.42
N GLY A 202 18.49 3.81 -0.54
CA GLY A 202 19.33 3.52 0.62
C GLY A 202 18.79 2.39 1.50
N TRP A 203 18.04 1.45 0.90
CA TRP A 203 17.44 0.35 1.64
C TRP A 203 18.50 -0.56 2.26
N PRO A 204 18.35 -0.99 3.51
CA PRO A 204 19.26 -1.95 4.13
C PRO A 204 19.34 -3.28 3.38
N SER A 205 18.23 -3.68 2.75
CA SER A 205 18.14 -4.89 1.93
C SER A 205 18.69 -4.71 0.51
N ALA A 206 19.21 -3.56 0.12
CA ALA A 206 19.74 -3.33 -1.24
C ALA A 206 20.81 -4.37 -1.64
N GLY A 207 21.66 -4.75 -0.69
CA GLY A 207 22.68 -5.78 -0.87
C GLY A 207 22.11 -7.17 -1.18
N VAL A 208 20.90 -7.50 -0.69
CA VAL A 208 20.19 -8.75 -0.99
C VAL A 208 19.86 -8.79 -2.48
N PHE A 209 19.19 -7.76 -3.00
CA PHE A 209 18.77 -7.72 -4.40
C PHE A 209 19.96 -7.69 -5.35
N ALA A 210 20.98 -6.87 -5.06
CA ALA A 210 22.18 -6.78 -5.88
C ALA A 210 22.97 -8.11 -5.95
N ALA A 211 23.03 -8.85 -4.83
CA ALA A 211 23.70 -10.14 -4.80
C ALA A 211 23.00 -11.17 -5.70
N VAL A 212 21.67 -11.21 -5.72
CA VAL A 212 20.92 -12.12 -6.59
C VAL A 212 21.08 -11.73 -8.07
N VAL A 213 21.08 -10.41 -8.40
CA VAL A 213 21.33 -9.92 -9.77
C VAL A 213 22.72 -10.32 -10.28
N GLY A 214 23.77 -10.09 -9.48
CA GLY A 214 25.16 -10.34 -9.88
C GLY A 214 25.50 -11.81 -10.16
N GLN A 215 24.62 -12.74 -9.76
CA GLN A 215 24.78 -14.18 -9.96
C GLN A 215 24.01 -14.72 -11.18
N GLY A 216 23.00 -13.98 -11.65
CA GLY A 216 22.42 -14.19 -12.96
C GLY A 216 23.36 -13.65 -14.03
N GLY A 217 24.36 -14.45 -14.43
CA GLY A 217 25.13 -14.17 -15.65
C GLY A 217 24.16 -13.93 -16.81
N ALA A 218 24.54 -13.06 -17.76
CA ALA A 218 23.75 -12.66 -18.92
C ALA A 218 23.15 -13.87 -19.68
N GLY A 219 22.05 -14.40 -19.16
CA GLY A 219 21.18 -15.33 -19.86
C GLY A 219 20.49 -14.53 -20.96
N PRO A 220 20.20 -15.15 -22.11
CA PRO A 220 19.36 -14.51 -23.11
C PRO A 220 18.12 -13.94 -22.44
N LEU A 221 17.61 -12.82 -22.94
CA LEU A 221 16.35 -12.16 -22.51
C LEU A 221 15.12 -13.10 -22.40
N PHE A 222 15.27 -14.38 -22.77
CA PHE A 222 14.25 -15.40 -22.90
C PHE A 222 14.66 -16.80 -22.39
N ASP A 223 15.82 -16.98 -21.74
CA ASP A 223 16.28 -18.31 -21.29
C ASP A 223 16.34 -18.40 -19.76
N THR A 224 15.53 -19.31 -19.19
CA THR A 224 15.59 -19.70 -17.78
C THR A 224 15.76 -21.21 -17.66
N PRO A 225 16.68 -21.71 -16.80
CA PRO A 225 16.85 -23.14 -16.61
C PRO A 225 15.77 -23.71 -15.69
N GLY A 226 14.79 -24.39 -16.28
CA GLY A 226 13.97 -25.41 -15.62
C GLY A 226 12.49 -25.06 -15.40
N GLY A 227 11.62 -25.68 -16.20
CA GLY A 227 10.21 -25.91 -15.88
C GLY A 227 9.22 -25.03 -16.64
N ASN A 228 8.37 -25.67 -17.46
CA ASN A 228 7.24 -25.10 -18.19
C ASN A 228 6.29 -24.30 -17.28
N ASP A 229 6.49 -22.98 -17.10
CA ASP A 229 5.43 -21.97 -16.91
C ASP A 229 5.89 -20.54 -16.53
N ARG A 230 7.18 -20.17 -16.61
CA ARG A 230 7.62 -18.87 -16.07
C ARG A 230 7.74 -17.76 -17.13
N GLN A 231 6.83 -16.81 -16.97
CA GLN A 231 6.47 -15.68 -17.83
C GLN A 231 7.68 -14.76 -18.13
N GLY A 232 7.76 -14.24 -19.37
CA GLY A 232 8.60 -13.08 -19.69
C GLY A 232 8.21 -11.85 -18.87
N PRO A 233 8.88 -10.69 -19.02
CA PRO A 233 8.66 -9.53 -18.17
C PRO A 233 7.16 -9.24 -18.01
N HIS A 234 6.67 -9.33 -16.77
CA HIS A 234 5.23 -9.40 -16.49
C HIS A 234 4.43 -8.21 -17.03
N GLU A 235 5.11 -7.10 -17.27
CA GLU A 235 4.58 -5.89 -17.92
C GLU A 235 4.07 -6.12 -19.34
N LEU A 236 4.55 -7.17 -20.02
CA LEU A 236 4.03 -7.60 -21.33
C LEU A 236 2.55 -7.96 -21.24
N ARG A 237 2.04 -8.32 -20.05
CA ARG A 237 0.60 -8.54 -19.83
C ARG A 237 -0.24 -7.30 -20.11
N PHE A 238 0.34 -6.10 -20.02
CA PHE A 238 -0.36 -4.84 -20.35
C PHE A 238 -0.35 -4.53 -21.86
N LEU A 239 0.34 -5.34 -22.67
CA LEU A 239 0.34 -5.21 -24.12
C LEU A 239 -0.82 -5.95 -24.79
N THR A 240 -1.40 -6.94 -24.11
CA THR A 240 -2.56 -7.69 -24.60
C THR A 240 -3.87 -6.97 -24.26
N ALA A 241 -4.89 -7.18 -25.08
CA ALA A 241 -6.23 -6.70 -24.76
C ALA A 241 -6.89 -7.63 -23.72
N ARG A 242 -7.68 -7.05 -22.82
CA ARG A 242 -8.56 -7.79 -21.89
C ARG A 242 -10.01 -7.63 -22.30
N ASP A 243 -10.79 -8.67 -22.02
CA ASP A 243 -12.23 -8.65 -22.22
C ASP A 243 -12.88 -7.57 -21.37
N ARG A 244 -13.98 -7.01 -21.88
CA ARG A 244 -14.76 -5.97 -21.20
C ARG A 244 -16.04 -6.60 -20.69
N PRO A 245 -16.38 -6.45 -19.40
CA PRO A 245 -17.65 -6.95 -18.89
C PRO A 245 -18.80 -6.25 -19.62
N GLU A 246 -19.90 -6.97 -19.81
CA GLU A 246 -21.12 -6.37 -20.33
C GLU A 246 -21.79 -5.52 -19.24
N PRO A 247 -22.21 -4.28 -19.54
CA PRO A 247 -22.94 -3.46 -18.58
C PRO A 247 -24.24 -4.13 -18.15
N LEU A 248 -24.60 -3.92 -16.88
CA LEU A 248 -25.86 -4.38 -16.32
C LEU A 248 -27.02 -3.77 -17.11
N ARG A 249 -28.03 -4.59 -17.41
CA ARG A 249 -29.21 -4.15 -18.16
C ARG A 249 -30.46 -4.29 -17.32
N PRO A 250 -31.36 -3.29 -17.33
CA PRO A 250 -32.65 -3.40 -16.65
C PRO A 250 -33.42 -4.63 -17.14
N THR A 251 -33.90 -5.44 -16.21
CA THR A 251 -34.80 -6.57 -16.50
C THR A 251 -36.20 -6.09 -16.91
N ASN A 252 -36.52 -4.82 -16.62
CA ASN A 252 -37.86 -4.23 -16.71
C ASN A 252 -38.91 -4.95 -15.83
N SER A 253 -38.46 -5.66 -14.78
CA SER A 253 -39.37 -6.26 -13.82
C SER A 253 -40.22 -5.20 -13.11
N LYS A 254 -41.48 -5.54 -12.85
CA LYS A 254 -42.38 -4.82 -11.94
C LYS A 254 -42.51 -5.54 -10.58
N GLY A 255 -41.70 -6.57 -10.37
CA GLY A 255 -41.66 -7.32 -9.13
C GLY A 255 -41.23 -6.44 -7.96
N THR A 256 -41.51 -6.91 -6.75
CA THR A 256 -41.11 -6.23 -5.53
C THR A 256 -40.34 -7.21 -4.66
N VAL A 257 -39.38 -6.69 -3.89
CA VAL A 257 -38.66 -7.50 -2.91
C VAL A 257 -39.65 -7.91 -1.81
N LYS A 258 -39.83 -9.22 -1.63
CA LYS A 258 -40.77 -9.73 -0.62
C LYS A 258 -40.18 -9.55 0.77
N ARG A 259 -40.85 -8.77 1.62
CA ARG A 259 -40.45 -8.54 3.02
C ARG A 259 -40.24 -9.85 3.80
N ALA A 260 -41.08 -10.86 3.54
CA ALA A 260 -40.97 -12.18 4.17
C ALA A 260 -39.67 -12.92 3.81
N GLU A 261 -39.15 -12.75 2.58
CA GLU A 261 -37.88 -13.37 2.17
C GLU A 261 -36.70 -12.70 2.91
N VAL A 262 -36.73 -11.36 3.04
CA VAL A 262 -35.72 -10.60 3.80
C VAL A 262 -35.73 -10.98 5.28
N ASP A 263 -36.92 -11.05 5.89
CA ASP A 263 -37.08 -11.44 7.30
C ASP A 263 -36.61 -12.88 7.55
N ALA A 264 -36.92 -13.82 6.64
CA ALA A 264 -36.50 -15.20 6.75
C ALA A 264 -34.97 -15.34 6.67
N ALA A 265 -34.32 -14.62 5.77
CA ALA A 265 -32.87 -14.64 5.61
C ALA A 265 -32.13 -14.11 6.86
N LEU A 266 -32.68 -13.12 7.55
CA LEU A 266 -32.17 -12.56 8.81
C LEU A 266 -32.73 -13.24 10.08
N SER A 267 -33.40 -14.37 9.95
CA SER A 267 -33.88 -15.11 11.11
C SER A 267 -32.74 -15.93 11.76
N PRO A 268 -32.87 -16.39 13.02
CA PRO A 268 -31.87 -17.24 13.67
C PRO A 268 -31.55 -18.56 12.93
N ALA A 269 -32.45 -19.01 12.05
CA ALA A 269 -32.26 -20.18 11.19
C ALA A 269 -32.23 -19.79 9.70
N GLY A 270 -31.95 -18.52 9.43
CA GLY A 270 -31.89 -17.95 8.09
C GLY A 270 -30.49 -18.05 7.49
N ALA A 271 -30.42 -17.83 6.18
CA ALA A 271 -29.18 -17.97 5.43
C ALA A 271 -28.03 -17.05 5.92
N ILE A 272 -28.35 -15.89 6.50
CA ILE A 272 -27.35 -15.00 7.11
C ILE A 272 -26.74 -15.61 8.37
N SER A 273 -27.55 -16.30 9.19
CA SER A 273 -27.08 -16.95 10.40
C SER A 273 -26.11 -18.11 10.11
N GLU A 274 -26.28 -18.79 8.98
CA GLU A 274 -25.39 -19.88 8.55
C GLU A 274 -24.04 -19.35 8.05
N ALA A 275 -24.04 -18.18 7.39
CA ALA A 275 -22.84 -17.58 6.83
C ALA A 275 -22.01 -16.77 7.83
N VAL A 276 -22.62 -16.19 8.88
CA VAL A 276 -21.96 -15.29 9.83
C VAL A 276 -21.57 -16.03 11.11
N PRO A 277 -20.26 -16.25 11.39
CA PRO A 277 -19.84 -16.87 12.64
C PRO A 277 -20.25 -16.04 13.85
N GLY A 278 -20.89 -16.68 14.83
CA GLY A 278 -21.38 -16.00 16.03
C GLY A 278 -22.56 -15.05 15.76
N TYR A 279 -23.37 -15.33 14.74
CA TYR A 279 -24.58 -14.56 14.47
C TYR A 279 -25.49 -14.50 15.71
N GLU A 280 -25.98 -13.30 15.99
CA GLU A 280 -26.92 -13.02 17.06
C GLU A 280 -28.16 -12.38 16.44
N ASP A 281 -29.33 -12.91 16.77
CA ASP A 281 -30.58 -12.34 16.32
C ASP A 281 -30.85 -10.99 16.98
N ARG A 282 -30.96 -9.94 16.17
CA ARG A 282 -31.24 -8.57 16.60
C ARG A 282 -32.54 -8.08 15.99
N PRO A 283 -33.63 -7.92 16.78
CA PRO A 283 -34.91 -7.42 16.28
C PRO A 283 -34.82 -6.08 15.54
N GLN A 284 -33.91 -5.20 15.98
CA GLN A 284 -33.64 -3.90 15.36
C GLN A 284 -33.04 -4.04 13.95
N GLN A 285 -32.21 -5.06 13.71
CA GLN A 285 -31.64 -5.36 12.39
C GLN A 285 -32.76 -5.69 11.40
N ARG A 286 -33.67 -6.58 11.78
CA ARG A 286 -34.83 -6.95 10.94
C ARG A 286 -35.79 -5.78 10.75
N GLN A 287 -36.02 -4.98 11.78
CA GLN A 287 -36.84 -3.77 11.67
C GLN A 287 -36.28 -2.81 10.62
N MET A 288 -34.96 -2.54 10.67
CA MET A 288 -34.27 -1.73 9.67
C MET A 288 -34.40 -2.36 8.28
N ALA A 289 -34.13 -3.66 8.13
CA ALA A 289 -34.20 -4.34 6.84
C ALA A 289 -35.61 -4.29 6.22
N ARG A 290 -36.67 -4.44 7.01
CA ARG A 290 -38.06 -4.25 6.55
C ARG A 290 -38.34 -2.82 6.08
N ALA A 291 -37.87 -1.83 6.83
CA ALA A 291 -38.04 -0.42 6.47
C ALA A 291 -37.30 -0.10 5.16
N VAL A 292 -36.06 -0.56 5.00
CA VAL A 292 -35.28 -0.42 3.76
C VAL A 292 -35.97 -1.11 2.59
N THR A 293 -36.47 -2.34 2.80
CA THR A 293 -37.24 -3.07 1.77
C THR A 293 -38.46 -2.30 1.31
N ALA A 294 -39.22 -1.71 2.25
CA ALA A 294 -40.37 -0.87 1.94
C ALA A 294 -39.96 0.36 1.11
N ALA A 295 -38.91 1.06 1.53
CA ALA A 295 -38.39 2.24 0.84
C ALA A 295 -37.95 1.92 -0.60
N PHE A 296 -37.26 0.80 -0.82
CA PHE A 296 -36.86 0.38 -2.17
C PHE A 296 -38.05 0.05 -3.07
N ASN A 297 -39.04 -0.68 -2.56
CA ASN A 297 -40.25 -1.04 -3.32
C ASN A 297 -41.12 0.17 -3.63
N GLU A 298 -41.25 1.11 -2.69
CA GLU A 298 -42.12 2.30 -2.82
C GLU A 298 -41.42 3.50 -3.46
N GLY A 299 -40.09 3.44 -3.65
CA GLY A 299 -39.30 4.56 -4.19
C GLY A 299 -39.27 5.77 -3.26
N LYS A 300 -39.26 5.57 -1.93
CA LYS A 300 -39.29 6.63 -0.92
C LYS A 300 -37.92 6.84 -0.27
N ASN A 301 -37.70 8.05 0.22
CA ASN A 301 -36.55 8.36 1.06
C ASN A 301 -36.80 7.84 2.49
N LEU A 302 -35.77 7.22 3.08
CA LEU A 302 -35.79 6.69 4.44
C LEU A 302 -34.55 7.18 5.18
N VAL A 303 -34.74 7.67 6.40
CA VAL A 303 -33.65 7.99 7.34
C VAL A 303 -33.77 7.01 8.50
N VAL A 304 -32.65 6.34 8.83
CA VAL A 304 -32.57 5.39 9.94
C VAL A 304 -31.40 5.78 10.83
N GLU A 305 -31.67 5.94 12.12
CA GLU A 305 -30.63 5.98 13.14
C GLU A 305 -30.46 4.57 13.72
N ALA A 306 -29.25 4.01 13.60
CA ALA A 306 -28.94 2.67 14.08
C ALA A 306 -27.64 2.70 14.89
N GLY A 307 -27.71 2.21 16.13
CA GLY A 307 -26.54 2.09 17.00
C GLY A 307 -25.45 1.18 16.41
N THR A 308 -24.23 1.29 16.92
CA THR A 308 -23.13 0.38 16.57
C THR A 308 -23.48 -1.07 16.96
N GLY A 309 -23.00 -2.04 16.20
CA GLY A 309 -23.26 -3.46 16.46
C GLY A 309 -24.67 -3.95 16.11
N THR A 310 -25.57 -3.10 15.64
CA THR A 310 -26.94 -3.49 15.22
C THR A 310 -27.01 -4.38 13.97
N GLY A 311 -25.88 -4.60 13.27
CA GLY A 311 -25.86 -5.34 12.01
C GLY A 311 -26.38 -4.53 10.81
N LYS A 312 -26.26 -3.20 10.89
CA LYS A 312 -26.74 -2.21 9.92
C LYS A 312 -26.30 -2.48 8.47
N SER A 313 -25.05 -2.87 8.20
CA SER A 313 -24.56 -3.20 6.85
C SER A 313 -25.43 -4.27 6.17
N LEU A 314 -25.62 -5.41 6.83
CA LEU A 314 -26.43 -6.51 6.28
C LEU A 314 -27.91 -6.12 6.14
N ALA A 315 -28.42 -5.29 7.05
CA ALA A 315 -29.81 -4.84 7.04
C ALA A 315 -30.15 -3.99 5.80
N TYR A 316 -29.21 -3.19 5.27
CA TYR A 316 -29.43 -2.45 4.02
C TYR A 316 -28.93 -3.19 2.78
N LEU A 317 -27.84 -3.97 2.87
CA LEU A 317 -27.25 -4.64 1.72
C LEU A 317 -28.12 -5.80 1.22
N LEU A 318 -28.71 -6.59 2.12
CA LEU A 318 -29.56 -7.73 1.73
C LEU A 318 -30.75 -7.28 0.84
N PRO A 319 -31.62 -6.35 1.27
CA PRO A 319 -32.69 -5.87 0.41
C PRO A 319 -32.18 -5.09 -0.81
N ALA A 320 -31.00 -4.46 -0.76
CA ALA A 320 -30.39 -3.80 -1.91
C ALA A 320 -30.00 -4.81 -3.00
N VAL A 321 -29.35 -5.92 -2.64
CA VAL A 321 -28.98 -7.00 -3.57
C VAL A 321 -30.24 -7.59 -4.20
N MET A 322 -31.24 -7.91 -3.38
CA MET A 322 -32.49 -8.48 -3.87
C MET A 322 -33.21 -7.52 -4.83
N HIS A 323 -33.20 -6.21 -4.54
CA HIS A 323 -33.77 -5.20 -5.42
C HIS A 323 -32.98 -5.07 -6.74
N ALA A 324 -31.65 -5.00 -6.66
CA ALA A 324 -30.78 -4.84 -7.81
C ALA A 324 -30.90 -6.01 -8.80
N VAL A 325 -30.93 -7.24 -8.28
CA VAL A 325 -31.09 -8.46 -9.10
C VAL A 325 -32.48 -8.53 -9.73
N GLU A 326 -33.54 -8.22 -8.97
CA GLU A 326 -34.92 -8.24 -9.49
C GLU A 326 -35.10 -7.28 -10.67
N HIS A 327 -34.51 -6.09 -10.58
CA HIS A 327 -34.72 -5.01 -11.56
C HIS A 327 -33.62 -4.91 -12.62
N GLY A 328 -32.47 -5.56 -12.42
CA GLY A 328 -31.28 -5.38 -13.28
C GLY A 328 -30.76 -3.93 -13.24
N GLU A 329 -30.89 -3.26 -12.10
CA GLU A 329 -30.49 -1.87 -11.89
C GLU A 329 -29.46 -1.80 -10.75
N ALA A 330 -28.41 -1.00 -10.93
CA ALA A 330 -27.39 -0.86 -9.91
C ALA A 330 -27.94 -0.12 -8.67
N VAL A 331 -27.58 -0.60 -7.48
CA VAL A 331 -27.77 0.13 -6.22
C VAL A 331 -26.41 0.64 -5.76
N VAL A 332 -26.32 1.96 -5.56
CA VAL A 332 -25.10 2.58 -5.03
C VAL A 332 -25.15 2.60 -3.51
N VAL A 333 -24.05 2.20 -2.88
CA VAL A 333 -23.82 2.29 -1.43
C VAL A 333 -22.68 3.26 -1.19
N SER A 334 -22.98 4.36 -0.52
CA SER A 334 -22.03 5.42 -0.18
C SER A 334 -21.66 5.33 1.29
N THR A 335 -20.37 5.38 1.63
CA THR A 335 -19.90 5.47 3.03
C THR A 335 -18.83 6.57 3.18
N ASN A 336 -18.40 6.90 4.39
CA ASN A 336 -17.54 8.06 4.62
C ASN A 336 -16.09 7.83 4.16
N THR A 337 -15.44 6.76 4.60
CA THR A 337 -13.99 6.55 4.41
C THR A 337 -13.68 5.42 3.43
N LEU A 338 -12.46 5.43 2.87
CA LEU A 338 -11.99 4.31 2.03
C LEU A 338 -11.91 3.00 2.83
N ALA A 339 -11.48 3.05 4.10
CA ALA A 339 -11.42 1.88 4.97
C ALA A 339 -12.81 1.26 5.22
N LEU A 340 -13.86 2.09 5.39
CA LEU A 340 -15.23 1.59 5.50
C LEU A 340 -15.74 0.97 4.19
N GLN A 341 -15.37 1.54 3.04
CA GLN A 341 -15.68 0.92 1.73
C GLN A 341 -15.00 -0.44 1.59
N ASP A 342 -13.71 -0.52 1.92
CA ASP A 342 -12.93 -1.75 1.87
C ASP A 342 -13.54 -2.80 2.83
N GLN A 343 -13.99 -2.39 4.02
CA GLN A 343 -14.69 -3.28 4.94
C GLN A 343 -16.01 -3.82 4.34
N LEU A 344 -16.84 -2.96 3.75
CA LEU A 344 -18.09 -3.41 3.11
C LEU A 344 -17.80 -4.39 1.97
N PHE A 345 -16.79 -4.11 1.15
CA PHE A 345 -16.46 -4.89 -0.03
C PHE A 345 -15.74 -6.21 0.29
N GLN A 346 -14.80 -6.22 1.23
CA GLN A 346 -13.96 -7.39 1.54
C GLN A 346 -14.56 -8.30 2.62
N LYS A 347 -15.54 -7.80 3.40
CA LYS A 347 -16.16 -8.56 4.50
C LYS A 347 -17.66 -8.74 4.29
N ASP A 348 -18.42 -7.65 4.26
CA ASP A 348 -19.89 -7.72 4.33
C ASP A 348 -20.49 -8.29 3.02
N VAL A 349 -19.96 -7.92 1.85
CA VAL A 349 -20.38 -8.46 0.55
C VAL A 349 -20.06 -9.96 0.40
N PRO A 350 -18.84 -10.47 0.70
CA PRO A 350 -18.54 -11.90 0.67
C PRO A 350 -19.44 -12.73 1.59
N LEU A 351 -19.74 -12.22 2.79
CA LEU A 351 -20.69 -12.87 3.70
C LEU A 351 -22.10 -12.98 3.08
N LEU A 352 -22.57 -11.93 2.40
CA LEU A 352 -23.84 -11.98 1.68
C LEU A 352 -23.81 -12.91 0.48
N ARG A 353 -22.71 -12.97 -0.28
CA ARG A 353 -22.52 -13.95 -1.36
C ARG A 353 -22.65 -15.37 -0.83
N GLN A 354 -21.97 -15.67 0.28
CA GLN A 354 -22.05 -16.98 0.92
C GLN A 354 -23.47 -17.29 1.39
N ALA A 355 -24.14 -16.35 2.06
CA ALA A 355 -25.51 -16.52 2.54
C ALA A 355 -26.51 -16.74 1.40
N LEU A 356 -26.35 -16.05 0.28
CA LEU A 356 -27.28 -16.10 -0.85
C LEU A 356 -26.92 -17.18 -1.88
N ALA A 357 -25.80 -17.90 -1.70
CA ALA A 357 -25.29 -18.87 -2.67
C ALA A 357 -26.25 -20.03 -2.96
N SER A 358 -27.10 -20.40 -1.99
CA SER A 358 -28.08 -21.48 -2.14
C SER A 358 -29.28 -21.10 -3.01
N ASP A 359 -29.53 -19.81 -3.23
CA ASP A 359 -30.61 -19.32 -4.08
C ASP A 359 -30.05 -18.99 -5.48
N PRO A 360 -30.42 -19.75 -6.53
CA PRO A 360 -29.89 -19.55 -7.89
C PRO A 360 -30.19 -18.16 -8.46
N ARG A 361 -31.19 -17.45 -7.94
CA ARG A 361 -31.50 -16.07 -8.36
C ARG A 361 -30.37 -15.12 -8.02
N PHE A 362 -29.71 -15.33 -6.88
CA PHE A 362 -28.72 -14.42 -6.33
C PHE A 362 -27.28 -14.96 -6.46
N ALA A 363 -27.09 -16.22 -6.83
CA ALA A 363 -25.77 -16.86 -6.95
C ALA A 363 -24.77 -16.11 -7.86
N GLY A 364 -25.25 -15.32 -8.82
CA GLY A 364 -24.43 -14.53 -9.75
C GLY A 364 -24.40 -13.02 -9.49
N PHE A 365 -24.80 -12.55 -8.31
CA PHE A 365 -24.78 -11.11 -8.06
C PHE A 365 -23.34 -10.58 -7.95
N GLU A 366 -23.10 -9.48 -8.67
CA GLU A 366 -21.81 -8.80 -8.71
C GLU A 366 -21.83 -7.51 -7.89
N ALA A 367 -20.73 -7.28 -7.18
CA ALA A 367 -20.46 -6.03 -6.49
C ALA A 367 -19.14 -5.45 -6.99
N ALA A 368 -19.07 -4.13 -7.09
CA ALA A 368 -17.86 -3.42 -7.48
C ALA A 368 -17.52 -2.33 -6.47
N LEU A 369 -16.22 -2.10 -6.29
CA LEU A 369 -15.68 -1.03 -5.46
C LEU A 369 -15.12 0.07 -6.36
N LEU A 370 -15.64 1.29 -6.22
CA LEU A 370 -15.21 2.43 -7.02
C LEU A 370 -14.67 3.56 -6.15
N LYS A 371 -13.39 3.89 -6.35
CA LYS A 371 -12.69 4.96 -5.62
C LYS A 371 -12.47 6.18 -6.51
N GLY A 372 -12.05 7.29 -5.90
CA GLY A 372 -11.62 8.48 -6.65
C GLY A 372 -10.41 8.16 -7.54
N ARG A 373 -10.28 8.83 -8.69
CA ARG A 373 -9.27 8.52 -9.72
C ARG A 373 -7.82 8.52 -9.24
N THR A 374 -7.49 9.33 -8.23
CA THR A 374 -6.14 9.40 -7.64
C THR A 374 -5.75 8.14 -6.88
N ASN A 375 -6.69 7.24 -6.57
CA ASN A 375 -6.40 5.95 -5.94
C ASN A 375 -5.94 4.90 -6.95
N TYR A 376 -6.00 5.15 -8.25
CA TYR A 376 -5.59 4.16 -9.26
C TYR A 376 -4.25 4.51 -9.90
N LEU A 377 -3.38 3.51 -10.05
CA LEU A 377 -2.14 3.65 -10.81
C LEU A 377 -2.44 3.98 -12.29
N CYS A 378 -1.74 4.94 -12.86
CA CYS A 378 -1.76 5.18 -14.30
C CYS A 378 -0.57 4.50 -14.97
N LEU A 379 -0.79 3.35 -15.63
CA LEU A 379 0.24 2.62 -16.37
C LEU A 379 1.06 3.51 -17.32
N ARG A 380 0.40 4.43 -18.04
CA ARG A 380 1.11 5.37 -18.93
C ARG A 380 2.09 6.26 -18.19
N ARG A 381 1.69 6.82 -17.04
CA ARG A 381 2.57 7.69 -16.24
C ARG A 381 3.67 6.86 -15.59
N TRP A 382 3.31 5.72 -15.01
CA TRP A 382 4.26 4.77 -14.45
C TRP A 382 5.40 4.44 -15.43
N PHE A 383 5.09 3.96 -16.63
CA PHE A 383 6.10 3.60 -17.62
C PHE A 383 6.92 4.79 -18.14
N ALA A 384 6.33 5.98 -18.20
CA ALA A 384 7.05 7.20 -18.57
C ALA A 384 8.04 7.63 -17.47
N THR A 385 7.62 7.57 -16.21
CA THR A 385 8.41 7.94 -15.04
C THR A 385 9.52 6.93 -14.74
N ARG A 386 9.26 5.62 -14.95
CA ARG A 386 10.23 4.54 -14.73
C ARG A 386 11.55 4.74 -15.47
N SER A 387 11.49 5.35 -16.66
CA SER A 387 12.66 5.58 -17.52
C SER A 387 13.52 6.76 -17.06
N GLN A 388 13.08 7.50 -16.06
CA GLN A 388 13.76 8.68 -15.51
C GLN A 388 14.42 8.33 -14.17
N PRO A 389 15.51 9.00 -13.77
CA PRO A 389 16.04 8.89 -12.42
C PRO A 389 14.97 9.21 -11.36
N ALA A 390 15.06 8.59 -10.19
CA ALA A 390 14.30 9.03 -9.02
C ALA A 390 14.84 10.39 -8.55
N LEU A 391 13.95 11.24 -8.06
CA LEU A 391 14.26 12.57 -7.54
C LEU A 391 14.96 12.49 -6.18
N ASP A 392 14.54 11.55 -5.34
CA ASP A 392 15.03 11.34 -3.99
C ASP A 392 14.89 9.86 -3.57
N PRO A 393 15.44 9.47 -2.39
CA PRO A 393 15.36 8.11 -1.89
C PRO A 393 13.93 7.59 -1.65
N SER A 394 13.00 8.47 -1.25
CA SER A 394 11.61 8.12 -0.99
C SER A 394 10.88 7.73 -2.28
N GLU A 395 11.06 8.52 -3.34
CA GLU A 395 10.52 8.17 -4.65
C GLU A 395 11.09 6.86 -5.16
N ALA A 396 12.39 6.61 -4.97
CA ALA A 396 13.01 5.35 -5.33
C ALA A 396 12.39 4.17 -4.54
N GLY A 397 12.14 4.34 -3.25
CA GLY A 397 11.48 3.34 -2.41
C GLY A 397 10.07 3.00 -2.89
N MET A 398 9.26 4.03 -3.12
CA MET A 398 7.92 3.90 -3.70
C MET A 398 7.96 3.16 -5.04
N ARG A 399 8.87 3.54 -5.95
CA ARG A 399 9.01 2.88 -7.26
C ARG A 399 9.41 1.41 -7.11
N GLY A 400 10.31 1.07 -6.18
CA GLY A 400 10.67 -0.32 -5.89
C GLY A 400 9.46 -1.17 -5.47
N LYS A 401 8.63 -0.64 -4.57
CA LYS A 401 7.38 -1.30 -4.13
C LYS A 401 6.36 -1.43 -5.25
N VAL A 402 6.15 -0.37 -6.05
CA VAL A 402 5.23 -0.40 -7.20
C VAL A 402 5.69 -1.42 -8.25
N THR A 403 7.00 -1.54 -8.53
CA THR A 403 7.52 -2.55 -9.48
C THR A 403 7.11 -3.97 -9.09
N LEU A 404 7.20 -4.32 -7.80
CA LEU A 404 6.82 -5.66 -7.32
C LEU A 404 5.29 -5.85 -7.29
N TRP A 405 4.58 -4.87 -6.75
CA TRP A 405 3.12 -4.89 -6.65
C TRP A 405 2.43 -4.94 -8.01
N LEU A 406 2.97 -4.23 -9.00
CA LEU A 406 2.42 -4.18 -10.35
C LEU A 406 2.35 -5.56 -11.02
N ASN A 407 3.19 -6.51 -10.58
CA ASN A 407 3.15 -7.89 -11.05
C ASN A 407 1.87 -8.62 -10.58
N GLN A 408 1.40 -8.32 -9.37
CA GLN A 408 0.36 -9.12 -8.70
C GLN A 408 -1.01 -8.44 -8.70
N THR A 409 -1.05 -7.10 -8.73
CA THR A 409 -2.31 -6.37 -8.65
C THR A 409 -3.21 -6.60 -9.86
N GLU A 410 -4.50 -6.77 -9.60
CA GLU A 410 -5.55 -6.76 -10.62
C GLU A 410 -6.32 -5.45 -10.63
N SER A 411 -6.44 -4.75 -9.50
CA SER A 411 -7.22 -3.51 -9.36
C SER A 411 -6.40 -2.24 -9.62
N GLY A 412 -5.09 -2.27 -9.38
CA GLY A 412 -4.20 -1.12 -9.40
C GLY A 412 -4.56 -0.05 -8.37
N ASP A 413 -5.20 -0.45 -7.28
CA ASP A 413 -5.59 0.40 -6.16
C ASP A 413 -4.42 0.67 -5.21
N ARG A 414 -4.16 1.96 -4.97
CA ARG A 414 -3.21 2.49 -3.99
C ARG A 414 -3.32 1.80 -2.63
N ALA A 415 -4.54 1.49 -2.19
CA ALA A 415 -4.79 0.88 -0.89
C ALA A 415 -4.12 -0.50 -0.71
N GLU A 416 -3.80 -1.21 -1.80
CA GLU A 416 -3.08 -2.49 -1.77
C GLU A 416 -1.59 -2.33 -1.42
N LEU A 417 -1.05 -1.11 -1.52
CA LEU A 417 0.34 -0.81 -1.20
C LEU A 417 0.48 -0.19 0.20
N ARG A 418 1.46 -0.65 0.95
CA ARG A 418 1.93 0.05 2.15
C ARG A 418 3.08 1.00 1.82
N LEU A 419 2.72 2.27 1.64
CA LEU A 419 3.64 3.38 1.54
C LEU A 419 3.70 4.13 2.87
N ASP A 420 4.89 4.56 3.28
CA ASP A 420 5.01 5.53 4.37
C ASP A 420 4.65 6.95 3.88
N GLY A 421 4.63 7.92 4.80
CA GLY A 421 4.17 9.28 4.48
C GLY A 421 5.05 10.02 3.46
N GLU A 422 6.35 9.72 3.40
CA GLU A 422 7.24 10.31 2.40
C GLU A 422 7.01 9.63 1.05
N GLU A 423 6.93 8.30 1.01
CA GLU A 423 6.69 7.51 -0.20
C GLU A 423 5.33 7.87 -0.82
N GLU A 424 4.30 8.06 0.01
CA GLU A 424 2.94 8.45 -0.37
C GLU A 424 2.93 9.74 -1.19
N SER A 425 3.78 10.69 -0.83
CA SER A 425 3.83 12.00 -1.47
C SER A 425 4.18 11.91 -2.96
N HIS A 426 4.83 10.82 -3.38
CA HIS A 426 5.19 10.54 -4.78
C HIS A 426 4.14 9.74 -5.56
N TRP A 427 3.04 9.30 -4.92
CA TRP A 427 1.98 8.53 -5.60
C TRP A 427 1.20 9.38 -6.62
N ARG A 428 0.86 10.61 -6.26
CA ARG A 428 0.01 11.48 -7.09
C ARG A 428 0.57 11.73 -8.51
N PRO A 429 1.90 11.93 -8.69
CA PRO A 429 2.54 11.98 -10.01
C PRO A 429 2.42 10.74 -10.90
N ILE A 430 2.09 9.56 -10.35
CA ILE A 430 1.94 8.31 -11.12
C ILE A 430 0.50 7.79 -11.18
N SER A 431 -0.43 8.44 -10.46
CA SER A 431 -1.86 8.07 -10.41
C SER A 431 -2.65 8.53 -11.64
N ALA A 432 -3.93 8.15 -11.73
CA ALA A 432 -4.83 8.51 -12.84
C ALA A 432 -5.45 9.92 -12.74
N GLU A 433 -4.72 10.89 -12.18
CA GLU A 433 -5.16 12.27 -12.05
C GLU A 433 -5.61 12.92 -13.40
N GLU A 434 -6.59 13.82 -13.32
CA GLU A 434 -7.36 14.34 -14.46
C GLU A 434 -6.55 15.12 -15.48
N HIS A 435 -5.78 16.10 -15.03
CA HIS A 435 -5.20 17.15 -15.87
C HIS A 435 -4.29 16.61 -16.99
N ALA A 436 -3.78 15.39 -16.85
CA ALA A 436 -2.92 14.74 -17.83
C ALA A 436 -3.59 13.56 -18.56
N CYS A 437 -4.83 13.19 -18.25
CA CYS A 437 -5.47 11.99 -18.80
C CYS A 437 -5.94 12.21 -20.25
N VAL A 438 -5.54 11.31 -21.16
CA VAL A 438 -5.93 11.32 -22.58
C VAL A 438 -6.64 10.01 -22.94
N ALA A 439 -7.77 9.74 -22.28
CA ALA A 439 -8.46 8.45 -22.32
C ALA A 439 -8.70 7.91 -23.74
N SER A 440 -9.17 8.76 -24.67
CA SER A 440 -9.49 8.38 -26.05
C SER A 440 -8.29 7.88 -26.87
N ARG A 441 -7.08 8.35 -26.55
CA ARG A 441 -5.82 7.99 -27.24
C ARG A 441 -4.91 7.09 -26.39
N CYS A 442 -5.34 6.70 -25.20
CA CYS A 442 -4.52 5.93 -24.29
C CYS A 442 -4.56 4.44 -24.67
N VAL A 443 -3.40 3.90 -25.07
CA VAL A 443 -3.26 2.48 -25.48
C VAL A 443 -3.75 1.52 -24.38
N TYR A 444 -3.47 1.82 -23.10
CA TYR A 444 -3.93 1.00 -21.98
C TYR A 444 -5.45 1.05 -21.79
N GLN A 445 -6.10 2.19 -22.05
CA GLN A 445 -7.56 2.27 -22.00
C GLN A 445 -8.20 1.50 -23.16
N GLN A 446 -7.64 1.61 -24.37
CA GLN A 446 -8.13 0.93 -25.56
C GLN A 446 -8.06 -0.60 -25.40
N ARG A 447 -6.99 -1.10 -24.76
CA ARG A 447 -6.78 -2.52 -24.45
C ARG A 447 -7.50 -3.02 -23.20
N ASN A 448 -8.29 -2.17 -22.53
CA ASN A 448 -8.91 -2.49 -21.23
C ASN A 448 -7.90 -2.91 -20.14
N GLN A 449 -6.71 -2.30 -20.12
CA GLN A 449 -5.67 -2.51 -19.11
C GLN A 449 -5.61 -1.37 -18.08
N CYS A 450 -6.23 -0.22 -18.37
CA CYS A 450 -6.26 0.90 -17.44
C CYS A 450 -7.14 0.59 -16.23
N PHE A 451 -6.50 0.47 -15.06
CA PHE A 451 -7.10 0.20 -13.76
C PHE A 451 -8.35 1.06 -13.46
N LEU A 452 -8.26 2.39 -13.58
CA LEU A 452 -9.39 3.30 -13.38
C LEU A 452 -10.61 2.95 -14.27
N PHE A 453 -10.38 2.74 -15.57
CA PHE A 453 -11.48 2.46 -16.50
C PHE A 453 -11.99 1.02 -16.38
N ARG A 454 -11.18 0.09 -15.88
CA ARG A 454 -11.63 -1.25 -15.52
C ARG A 454 -12.59 -1.20 -14.33
N ALA A 455 -12.20 -0.54 -13.24
CA ALA A 455 -13.06 -0.36 -12.08
C ALA A 455 -14.40 0.31 -12.44
N ARG A 456 -14.39 1.30 -13.34
CA ARG A 456 -15.64 1.91 -13.86
C ARG A 456 -16.52 0.92 -14.63
N ARG A 457 -15.94 0.08 -15.50
CA ARG A 457 -16.69 -0.93 -16.25
C ARG A 457 -17.20 -2.05 -15.36
N GLU A 458 -16.42 -2.45 -14.36
CA GLU A 458 -16.85 -3.40 -13.33
C GLU A 458 -18.05 -2.83 -12.57
N ALA A 459 -18.03 -1.54 -12.21
CA ALA A 459 -19.17 -0.86 -11.63
C ALA A 459 -20.39 -0.79 -12.58
N GLU A 460 -20.20 -0.54 -13.87
CA GLU A 460 -21.26 -0.60 -14.89
C GLU A 460 -21.91 -1.99 -15.01
N SER A 461 -21.16 -3.06 -14.72
CA SER A 461 -21.66 -4.44 -14.75
C SER A 461 -22.19 -4.95 -13.40
N ALA A 462 -22.01 -4.20 -12.31
CA ALA A 462 -22.30 -4.65 -10.96
C ALA A 462 -23.73 -4.31 -10.51
N HIS A 463 -24.30 -5.18 -9.68
CA HIS A 463 -25.58 -4.96 -9.02
C HIS A 463 -25.44 -4.01 -7.85
N ILE A 464 -24.33 -4.10 -7.11
CA ILE A 464 -24.00 -3.22 -5.99
C ILE A 464 -22.71 -2.46 -6.31
N VAL A 465 -22.75 -1.13 -6.20
CA VAL A 465 -21.56 -0.29 -6.36
C VAL A 465 -21.25 0.41 -5.04
N ILE A 466 -20.10 0.12 -4.46
CA ILE A 466 -19.63 0.73 -3.23
C ILE A 466 -18.72 1.90 -3.57
N ALA A 467 -19.02 3.08 -3.03
CA ALA A 467 -18.28 4.32 -3.22
C ALA A 467 -18.20 5.13 -1.92
N ASN A 468 -17.39 6.19 -1.87
CA ASN A 468 -17.49 7.18 -0.77
C ASN A 468 -18.46 8.32 -1.10
N HIS A 469 -18.85 9.06 -0.06
CA HIS A 469 -19.62 10.30 -0.18
C HIS A 469 -18.98 11.28 -1.15
N ALA A 470 -17.66 11.47 -1.08
CA ALA A 470 -16.92 12.37 -1.95
C ALA A 470 -17.14 12.04 -3.44
N LEU A 471 -17.09 10.76 -3.81
CA LEU A 471 -17.28 10.32 -5.20
C LEU A 471 -18.73 10.47 -5.66
N VAL A 472 -19.70 10.14 -4.80
CA VAL A 472 -21.14 10.33 -5.09
C VAL A 472 -21.47 11.80 -5.29
N LEU A 473 -20.95 12.69 -4.45
CA LEU A 473 -21.13 14.13 -4.57
C LEU A 473 -20.44 14.68 -5.84
N SER A 474 -19.23 14.20 -6.14
CA SER A 474 -18.51 14.56 -7.37
C SER A 474 -19.26 14.12 -8.62
N ASP A 475 -19.88 12.93 -8.60
CA ASP A 475 -20.70 12.42 -9.70
C ASP A 475 -21.95 13.29 -9.93
N ALA A 476 -22.62 13.70 -8.84
CA ALA A 476 -23.75 14.62 -8.91
C ALA A 476 -23.36 15.99 -9.51
N MET A 477 -22.17 16.52 -9.18
CA MET A 477 -21.63 17.75 -9.79
C MET A 477 -21.28 17.59 -11.27
N ALA A 478 -20.72 16.44 -11.63
CA ALA A 478 -20.24 16.16 -12.98
C ALA A 478 -21.35 15.72 -13.96
N GLY A 479 -22.61 15.68 -13.52
CA GLY A 479 -23.75 15.29 -14.36
C GLY A 479 -23.85 13.78 -14.60
N SER A 480 -23.48 12.95 -13.61
CA SER A 480 -23.65 11.48 -13.62
C SER A 480 -22.82 10.74 -14.67
N HIS A 481 -21.52 11.05 -14.70
CA HIS A 481 -20.54 10.48 -15.64
C HIS A 481 -19.45 9.62 -14.97
N VAL A 482 -19.48 9.48 -13.64
CA VAL A 482 -18.45 8.78 -12.87
C VAL A 482 -18.97 7.45 -12.35
N LEU A 483 -20.18 7.45 -11.80
CA LEU A 483 -20.90 6.25 -11.38
C LEU A 483 -21.80 5.74 -12.53
N PRO A 484 -22.15 4.44 -12.55
CA PRO A 484 -23.16 3.95 -13.48
C PRO A 484 -24.52 4.59 -13.18
N GLU A 485 -25.48 4.47 -14.09
CA GLU A 485 -26.84 4.94 -13.82
C GLU A 485 -27.45 4.16 -12.65
N TYR A 486 -27.96 4.87 -11.65
CA TYR A 486 -28.60 4.27 -10.48
C TYR A 486 -29.89 5.02 -10.12
N ARG A 487 -30.88 4.28 -9.62
CA ARG A 487 -32.14 4.82 -9.10
C ARG A 487 -32.29 4.70 -7.60
N ARG A 488 -31.37 3.98 -6.95
CA ARG A 488 -31.37 3.68 -5.53
C ARG A 488 -29.99 3.95 -4.96
N LEU A 489 -29.96 4.70 -3.85
CA LEU A 489 -28.76 5.09 -3.14
C LEU A 489 -28.95 4.79 -1.65
N VAL A 490 -27.99 4.09 -1.07
CA VAL A 490 -27.82 3.98 0.38
C VAL A 490 -26.69 4.90 0.80
N VAL A 491 -26.93 5.73 1.82
CA VAL A 491 -25.88 6.56 2.43
C VAL A 491 -25.64 6.05 3.85
N ASP A 492 -24.57 5.30 4.02
CA ASP A 492 -24.08 4.82 5.31
C ASP A 492 -23.22 5.89 5.98
N GLU A 493 -23.27 5.98 7.31
CA GLU A 493 -22.61 7.05 8.08
C GLU A 493 -22.95 8.47 7.57
N ALA A 494 -24.23 8.66 7.16
CA ALA A 494 -24.74 9.89 6.55
C ALA A 494 -24.55 11.18 7.36
N HIS A 495 -24.25 11.06 8.66
CA HIS A 495 -23.90 12.21 9.51
C HIS A 495 -22.62 12.93 9.05
N HIS A 496 -21.78 12.28 8.23
CA HIS A 496 -20.61 12.90 7.60
C HIS A 496 -20.90 13.54 6.24
N LEU A 497 -22.11 13.38 5.69
CA LEU A 497 -22.42 13.80 4.33
C LEU A 497 -22.34 15.32 4.16
N GLU A 498 -22.79 16.09 5.16
CA GLU A 498 -22.73 17.55 5.16
C GLU A 498 -21.28 18.06 5.09
N ASP A 499 -20.41 17.58 5.97
CA ASP A 499 -18.99 17.94 5.97
C ASP A 499 -18.30 17.58 4.64
N GLN A 500 -18.68 16.44 4.04
CA GLN A 500 -18.15 16.03 2.75
C GLN A 500 -18.68 16.90 1.61
N ALA A 501 -19.95 17.28 1.65
CA ALA A 501 -20.55 18.23 0.72
C ALA A 501 -19.81 19.57 0.76
N THR A 502 -19.61 20.15 1.94
CA THR A 502 -18.85 21.41 2.09
C THR A 502 -17.45 21.31 1.51
N LYS A 503 -16.76 20.17 1.68
CA LYS A 503 -15.41 19.97 1.10
C LYS A 503 -15.42 19.83 -0.43
N GLN A 504 -16.43 19.17 -1.01
CA GLN A 504 -16.48 18.96 -2.47
C GLN A 504 -17.02 20.17 -3.24
N PHE A 505 -17.98 20.88 -2.64
CA PHE A 505 -18.55 22.10 -3.24
C PHE A 505 -17.71 23.35 -2.95
N GLY A 506 -16.91 23.34 -1.88
CA GLY A 506 -15.96 24.39 -1.56
C GLY A 506 -14.68 24.30 -2.38
N PHE A 507 -13.86 25.36 -2.34
CA PHE A 507 -12.54 25.35 -2.96
C PHE A 507 -11.47 25.72 -1.94
N SER A 508 -10.29 25.12 -2.09
CA SER A 508 -9.13 25.41 -1.26
C SER A 508 -7.98 25.92 -2.11
N LEU A 509 -7.36 27.00 -1.65
CA LEU A 509 -6.11 27.50 -2.20
C LEU A 509 -5.01 27.22 -1.18
N ASP A 510 -3.95 26.55 -1.61
CA ASP A 510 -2.78 26.20 -0.80
C ASP A 510 -1.52 26.81 -1.44
N GLU A 511 -0.79 27.61 -0.64
CA GLU A 511 0.46 28.27 -1.06
C GLU A 511 1.44 27.24 -1.61
N ARG A 512 1.56 26.11 -0.91
CA ARG A 512 2.52 25.05 -1.26
C ARG A 512 2.16 24.39 -2.58
N ALA A 513 0.89 24.12 -2.84
CA ALA A 513 0.45 23.56 -4.11
C ALA A 513 0.78 24.47 -5.31
N PHE A 514 0.67 25.80 -5.14
CA PHE A 514 1.06 26.76 -6.17
C PHE A 514 2.56 26.79 -6.41
N VAL A 515 3.36 26.76 -5.33
CA VAL A 515 4.82 26.69 -5.43
C VAL A 515 5.24 25.39 -6.10
N ASP A 516 4.70 24.25 -5.66
CA ASP A 516 4.99 22.93 -6.23
C ASP A 516 4.62 22.84 -7.72
N ALA A 517 3.52 23.47 -8.15
CA ALA A 517 3.13 23.54 -9.56
C ALA A 517 4.14 24.34 -10.41
N ILE A 518 4.68 25.44 -9.87
CA ILE A 518 5.76 26.19 -10.52
C ILE A 518 7.03 25.34 -10.58
N ASP A 519 7.36 24.65 -9.49
CA ASP A 519 8.59 23.86 -9.36
C ASP A 519 8.58 22.63 -10.27
N ALA A 520 7.42 22.02 -10.47
CA ALA A 520 7.20 20.97 -11.45
C ALA A 520 7.41 21.46 -12.89
N ALA A 521 7.04 22.72 -13.20
CA ALA A 521 7.28 23.30 -14.51
C ALA A 521 8.75 23.68 -14.71
N LEU A 522 9.34 24.37 -13.73
CA LEU A 522 10.73 24.81 -13.70
C LEU A 522 11.20 25.13 -12.28
N ARG A 523 12.24 24.45 -11.81
CA ARG A 523 13.02 24.80 -10.62
C ARG A 523 14.51 24.85 -10.92
N LEU A 524 15.27 25.49 -10.04
CA LEU A 524 16.72 25.57 -10.12
C LEU A 524 17.35 24.73 -9.01
N GLU A 525 18.29 23.87 -9.39
CA GLU A 525 19.20 23.20 -8.47
C GLU A 525 20.62 23.69 -8.75
N GLY A 526 21.08 24.66 -7.96
CA GLY A 526 22.32 25.39 -8.24
C GLY A 526 22.23 26.12 -9.59
N THR A 527 23.02 25.68 -10.57
CA THR A 527 23.03 26.24 -11.93
C THR A 527 22.21 25.42 -12.94
N VAL A 528 21.62 24.30 -12.51
CA VAL A 528 20.90 23.38 -13.39
C VAL A 528 19.39 23.67 -13.32
N MET A 529 18.74 23.73 -14.48
CA MET A 529 17.30 23.82 -14.57
C MET A 529 16.69 22.42 -14.57
N VAL A 530 15.70 22.21 -13.71
CA VAL A 530 15.00 20.94 -13.54
C VAL A 530 13.49 21.20 -13.70
N GLY A 531 12.74 20.21 -14.20
CA GLY A 531 11.29 20.31 -14.38
C GLY A 531 10.83 19.99 -15.80
N ALA A 532 9.52 20.07 -16.04
CA ALA A 532 8.91 19.64 -17.29
C ALA A 532 9.36 20.47 -18.51
N LEU A 533 9.60 21.77 -18.36
CA LEU A 533 9.99 22.65 -19.46
C LEU A 533 11.42 22.40 -19.95
N PRO A 534 12.45 22.32 -19.10
CA PRO A 534 13.80 21.89 -19.51
C PRO A 534 13.80 20.51 -20.15
N MET A 535 13.07 19.55 -19.57
CA MET A 535 12.96 18.19 -20.13
C MET A 535 12.35 18.17 -21.54
N ALA A 536 11.30 18.97 -21.77
CA ALA A 536 10.71 19.09 -23.10
C ALA A 536 11.68 19.72 -24.10
N ALA A 537 12.44 20.75 -23.68
CA ALA A 537 13.45 21.38 -24.52
C ALA A 537 14.58 20.39 -24.89
N ASP A 538 15.08 19.64 -23.91
CA ASP A 538 16.10 18.60 -24.13
C ASP A 538 15.59 17.46 -25.02
N TYR A 539 14.36 17.00 -24.79
CA TYR A 539 13.74 15.96 -25.63
C TYR A 539 13.66 16.43 -27.09
N LEU A 540 13.22 17.66 -27.34
CA LEU A 540 13.16 18.23 -28.68
C LEU A 540 14.56 18.35 -29.30
N ARG A 541 15.55 18.78 -28.52
CA ARG A 541 16.95 18.89 -28.96
C ARG A 541 17.54 17.55 -29.39
N LEU A 542 17.21 16.47 -28.65
CA LEU A 542 17.73 15.12 -28.90
C LEU A 542 16.98 14.37 -30.00
N ASN A 543 15.67 14.60 -30.18
CA ASN A 543 14.83 13.78 -31.06
C ASN A 543 14.49 14.44 -32.39
N VAL A 544 14.66 15.76 -32.54
CA VAL A 544 14.34 16.44 -33.79
C VAL A 544 15.51 16.37 -34.76
N ARG A 545 15.27 15.73 -35.92
CA ARG A 545 16.30 15.50 -36.95
C ARG A 545 16.52 16.69 -37.89
N SER A 546 15.55 17.60 -37.98
CA SER A 546 15.65 18.77 -38.87
C SER A 546 16.46 19.90 -38.24
N GLU A 547 17.28 20.57 -39.04
CA GLU A 547 18.11 21.70 -38.61
C GLU A 547 17.27 22.87 -38.07
N THR A 548 16.14 23.15 -38.72
CA THR A 548 15.16 24.15 -38.27
C THR A 548 14.56 23.78 -36.91
N GLY A 549 14.35 22.49 -36.65
CA GLY A 549 13.81 22.00 -35.40
C GLY A 549 14.81 22.08 -34.25
N LYS A 550 16.08 21.78 -34.50
CA LYS A 550 17.17 21.98 -33.53
C LYS A 550 17.31 23.44 -33.12
N ARG A 551 17.35 24.37 -34.08
CA ARG A 551 17.38 25.82 -33.80
C ARG A 551 16.18 26.30 -32.98
N ARG A 552 14.99 25.75 -33.21
CA ARG A 552 13.79 26.06 -32.43
C ARG A 552 13.89 25.53 -31.00
N ALA A 553 14.44 24.34 -30.79
CA ALA A 553 14.68 23.78 -29.46
C ALA A 553 15.70 24.62 -28.67
N GLU A 554 16.83 24.99 -29.27
CA GLU A 554 17.84 25.87 -28.67
C GLU A 554 17.27 27.25 -28.32
N ALA A 555 16.48 27.84 -29.23
CA ALA A 555 15.81 29.11 -28.97
C ALA A 555 14.76 29.01 -27.84
N ALA A 556 14.08 27.86 -27.69
CA ALA A 556 13.15 27.62 -26.60
C ALA A 556 13.90 27.50 -25.25
N GLU A 557 15.04 26.81 -25.22
CA GLU A 557 15.89 26.70 -24.03
C GLU A 557 16.46 28.05 -23.59
N ALA A 558 16.98 28.86 -24.53
CA ALA A 558 17.39 30.23 -24.28
C ALA A 558 16.21 31.10 -23.79
N ARG A 559 15.04 30.88 -24.39
CA ARG A 559 13.68 31.25 -23.92
C ARG A 559 13.53 31.11 -22.41
N LEU A 560 13.69 29.87 -21.96
CA LEU A 560 13.47 29.46 -20.58
C LEU A 560 14.51 30.06 -19.64
N ARG A 561 15.80 30.03 -20.01
CA ARG A 561 16.88 30.66 -19.21
C ARG A 561 16.65 32.15 -19.01
N GLY A 562 16.22 32.86 -20.05
CA GLY A 562 15.91 34.30 -19.97
C GLY A 562 14.69 34.66 -19.11
N ARG A 563 13.86 33.68 -18.71
CA ARG A 563 12.65 33.88 -17.90
C ARG A 563 12.82 33.47 -16.43
N GLN A 564 14.03 33.07 -16.03
CA GLN A 564 14.35 32.62 -14.67
C GLN A 564 13.98 33.64 -13.58
N ALA A 565 14.31 34.91 -13.80
CA ALA A 565 13.98 35.99 -12.86
C ALA A 565 12.46 36.14 -12.68
N THR A 566 11.70 36.04 -13.78
CA THR A 566 10.24 36.13 -13.77
C THR A 566 9.60 35.01 -12.96
N ILE A 567 10.14 33.78 -13.02
CA ILE A 567 9.61 32.64 -12.26
C ILE A 567 9.90 32.77 -10.76
N THR A 568 11.11 33.24 -10.43
CA THR A 568 11.49 33.54 -9.03
C THR A 568 10.62 34.65 -8.44
N GLU A 569 10.32 35.67 -9.24
CA GLU A 569 9.41 36.75 -8.86
C GLU A 569 7.95 36.27 -8.71
N GLY A 570 7.51 35.37 -9.59
CA GLY A 570 6.21 34.70 -9.49
C GLY A 570 6.02 33.97 -8.15
N ARG A 571 7.03 33.22 -7.69
CA ARG A 571 7.00 32.57 -6.36
C ARG A 571 6.82 33.60 -5.24
N ARG A 572 7.58 34.70 -5.28
CA ARG A 572 7.48 35.77 -4.29
C ARG A 572 6.09 36.41 -4.26
N HIS A 573 5.46 36.58 -5.42
CA HIS A 573 4.10 37.12 -5.52
C HIS A 573 3.05 36.16 -4.95
N ILE A 574 3.21 34.85 -5.13
CA ILE A 574 2.33 33.84 -4.52
C ILE A 574 2.43 33.93 -2.99
N THR A 575 3.64 33.90 -2.43
CA THR A 575 3.82 34.04 -0.98
C THR A 575 3.25 35.37 -0.45
N ARG A 576 3.41 36.46 -1.19
CA ARG A 576 2.82 37.75 -0.82
C ARG A 576 1.29 37.71 -0.84
N LEU A 577 0.68 37.06 -1.84
CA LEU A 577 -0.77 36.89 -1.93
C LEU A 577 -1.30 36.11 -0.72
N PHE A 578 -0.67 34.98 -0.37
CA PHE A 578 -1.11 34.17 0.77
C PHE A 578 -0.96 34.92 2.10
N ASN A 579 0.13 35.67 2.31
CA ASN A 579 0.26 36.53 3.49
C ASN A 579 -0.84 37.62 3.56
N LEU A 580 -1.29 38.16 2.42
CA LEU A 580 -2.40 39.12 2.39
C LEU A 580 -3.74 38.45 2.69
N LEU A 581 -3.97 37.24 2.18
CA LEU A 581 -5.17 36.47 2.46
C LEU A 581 -5.26 36.03 3.92
N ASP A 582 -4.14 35.59 4.51
CA ASP A 582 -4.04 35.30 5.95
C ASP A 582 -4.46 36.52 6.77
N GLY A 583 -3.99 37.72 6.40
CA GLY A 583 -4.38 38.97 7.06
C GLY A 583 -5.85 39.37 6.92
N VAL A 584 -6.59 38.80 5.95
CA VAL A 584 -8.05 38.98 5.81
C VAL A 584 -8.83 37.95 6.64
N ILE A 585 -8.28 36.74 6.80
CA ILE A 585 -8.92 35.61 7.48
C ILE A 585 -8.66 35.62 8.99
N ASP A 586 -7.50 36.11 9.43
CA ASP A 586 -7.12 36.27 10.85
C ASP A 586 -7.98 37.32 11.60
N ALA A 587 -8.90 38.02 10.93
CA ALA A 587 -9.99 38.74 11.60
C ALA A 587 -11.09 37.78 12.13
N GLY A 588 -11.01 36.47 11.86
CA GLY A 588 -12.08 35.50 12.09
C GLY A 588 -11.73 34.20 12.84
N ASP A 589 -10.56 33.57 12.69
CA ASP A 589 -10.27 32.34 13.46
C ASP A 589 -8.79 31.91 13.42
N ALA A 590 -8.16 31.72 14.59
CA ALA A 590 -6.76 31.35 14.73
C ALA A 590 -6.57 29.82 14.72
N ARG A 591 -6.15 29.24 13.57
CA ARG A 591 -5.52 27.90 13.54
C ARG A 591 -4.36 27.89 12.54
N GLY A 592 -3.16 27.58 13.04
CA GLY A 592 -1.88 27.70 12.34
C GLY A 592 -1.65 26.72 11.19
N GLY A 593 -2.23 27.04 10.03
CA GLY A 593 -1.83 26.53 8.72
C GLY A 593 -2.26 27.52 7.62
N ARG A 594 -1.37 27.86 6.68
CA ARG A 594 -1.64 28.81 5.57
C ARG A 594 -2.50 28.20 4.47
N SER A 595 -3.67 27.69 4.83
CA SER A 595 -4.66 27.16 3.89
C SER A 595 -5.92 27.99 3.98
N VAL A 596 -6.34 28.57 2.86
CA VAL A 596 -7.60 29.31 2.77
C VAL A 596 -8.66 28.39 2.21
N ARG A 597 -9.73 28.16 2.97
CA ARG A 597 -10.93 27.44 2.52
C ARG A 597 -12.08 28.45 2.37
N VAL A 598 -12.68 28.50 1.18
CA VAL A 598 -13.85 29.33 0.86
C VAL A 598 -15.05 28.44 0.60
#